data_AF-A0A5J4U3K1-F1
#
_entry.id   AF-A0A5J4U3K1-F1
#
_cell.length_a   1.000
_cell.length_b   1.000
_cell.length_c   1.000
_cell.angle_alpha   90.00
_cell.angle_beta   90.00
_cell.angle_gamma   90.00
#
_symmetry.space_group_name_H-M   'P 1'
#
loop_
_entity.id
_entity.type
_entity.pdbx_description
1 polymer ?
#
loop_
_entity_poly.entity_id
_entity_poly.type
_entity_poly.pdbx_seq_one_letter_code
_entity_poly.pdbx_strand_id
1 'polypeptide(L)'
;MLKSASLAYSNIVGTLLAPAQFILQNSSVIYGSLTFAPTTTNLEVIDVKYGNLTVNFGSLSGTAARGLQIIISEFAFVQIGGQNTTNPTFPNLNLIKVDNSQLNVFGGVFTAKNPLTTLITSQNSIINIGRVAIPQPALTLTSAKVLDVVSGTLNIYRGTLTGNDRETVIVTTLETVVTIGDGAAPIFNGAKALDITKGTLSIFMGTFTGIQSVDHILIKTRDVDLTIGETYTPTVTAVYLLDVDGGHFNLIGGQFNQPTTYPMIGSIIKIANTEVLLGFDSLDYNIPNFNGIETLALTNVKLNLLSGRFVGIEAGFSIIATDTELTIGNASQRPLFQNTRLIYVDRGKLDIIKFSFSGPATIGNCIRANEADFSIGDVNDAANQEMSGSQQGPKYSNILLTGCRKADVKKFTFQNNANQQASSTVDIFYTPAVTVHATPDTKLTISDCIFTGNAYTGHGALSGAVFIDFIDNPTVNKDGFILIQNTRFLENVGTVAGAIAFKGKGSSPITFSNLFFRGNRFNGAQFYSGLKSSGIFTFEDLSSQLGANPFTTCYTIYKQGPSEIYPDGTYGNQVPFYVSNKGNNYLAGIQSSGYDTVYVQTAGITGATGTIEDP
;
A
#
# COMPACT_ATOMS: atom_id res chain seq x y z
N MET A 1 -51.77 34.64 16.77
CA MET A 1 -50.67 34.13 15.91
C MET A 1 -49.40 34.93 16.26
N LEU A 2 -48.73 34.59 17.35
CA LEU A 2 -47.42 35.16 17.71
C LEU A 2 -46.36 34.40 16.90
N LYS A 3 -45.89 34.98 15.79
CA LYS A 3 -44.98 34.30 14.86
C LYS A 3 -43.51 34.27 15.33
N SER A 4 -43.15 35.04 16.36
CA SER A 4 -41.80 35.04 16.94
C SER A 4 -41.83 35.53 18.39
N ALA A 5 -41.05 34.89 19.26
CA ALA A 5 -40.82 35.33 20.64
C ALA A 5 -39.32 35.34 20.95
N SER A 6 -38.83 36.44 21.53
CA SER A 6 -37.45 36.54 22.04
C SER A 6 -37.48 36.37 23.56
N LEU A 7 -36.72 35.41 24.09
CA LEU A 7 -36.57 35.22 25.53
C LEU A 7 -35.49 36.18 26.06
N ALA A 8 -35.90 37.22 26.79
CA ALA A 8 -35.02 38.25 27.34
C ALA A 8 -34.90 38.16 28.89
N TYR A 9 -34.93 36.95 29.45
CA TYR A 9 -34.72 36.73 30.89
C TYR A 9 -33.24 36.49 31.17
N SER A 10 -32.67 37.16 32.19
CA SER A 10 -31.26 36.99 32.57
C SER A 10 -30.97 35.60 33.13
N ASN A 11 -31.91 35.08 33.94
CA ASN A 11 -31.82 33.76 34.55
C ASN A 11 -33.17 33.03 34.48
N ILE A 12 -33.16 31.76 34.07
CA ILE A 12 -34.29 30.85 34.17
C ILE A 12 -33.83 29.65 35.01
N VAL A 13 -34.49 29.39 36.15
CA VAL A 13 -34.06 28.35 37.09
C VAL A 13 -35.21 27.39 37.34
N GLY A 14 -35.08 26.14 36.87
CA GLY A 14 -35.94 25.05 37.31
C GLY A 14 -35.58 24.62 38.74
N THR A 15 -36.52 23.95 39.42
CA THR A 15 -36.22 23.35 40.74
C THR A 15 -35.98 21.84 40.57
N LEU A 16 -35.33 21.20 41.55
CA LEU A 16 -35.13 19.75 41.53
C LEU A 16 -36.44 18.94 41.58
N LEU A 17 -37.53 19.53 42.12
CA LEU A 17 -38.85 18.91 42.21
C LEU A 17 -39.77 19.26 41.03
N ALA A 18 -39.49 20.37 40.35
CA ALA A 18 -40.20 20.83 39.16
C ALA A 18 -39.17 21.38 38.15
N PRO A 19 -38.54 20.49 37.37
CA PRO A 19 -37.56 20.87 36.36
C PRO A 19 -38.22 21.73 35.27
N ALA A 20 -37.46 22.67 34.72
CA ALA A 20 -37.95 23.50 33.62
C ALA A 20 -38.01 22.68 32.32
N GLN A 21 -38.95 23.04 31.44
CA GLN A 21 -39.06 22.52 30.07
C GLN A 21 -39.35 23.67 29.11
N PHE A 22 -38.73 23.65 27.94
CA PHE A 22 -39.07 24.55 26.82
C PHE A 22 -39.67 23.74 25.69
N ILE A 23 -40.93 24.01 25.36
CA ILE A 23 -41.64 23.32 24.29
C ILE A 23 -42.01 24.35 23.23
N LEU A 24 -41.53 24.14 22.01
CA LEU A 24 -41.73 25.01 20.86
C LEU A 24 -42.48 24.22 19.78
N GLN A 25 -43.68 24.69 19.44
CA GLN A 25 -44.52 24.08 18.40
C GLN A 25 -44.99 25.16 17.45
N ASN A 26 -44.66 25.02 16.16
CA ASN A 26 -45.04 25.99 15.13
C ASN A 26 -44.60 27.44 15.46
N SER A 27 -43.49 27.57 16.19
CA SER A 27 -43.01 28.84 16.75
C SER A 27 -41.51 29.02 16.50
N SER A 28 -41.06 30.28 16.47
CA SER A 28 -39.64 30.61 16.37
C SER A 28 -39.17 31.34 17.62
N VAL A 29 -38.08 30.86 18.22
CA VAL A 29 -37.47 31.44 19.44
C VAL A 29 -35.98 31.69 19.25
N ILE A 30 -35.54 32.84 19.77
CA ILE A 30 -34.12 33.18 19.90
C ILE A 30 -33.76 33.22 21.38
N TYR A 31 -32.76 32.44 21.77
CA TYR A 31 -32.16 32.41 23.11
C TYR A 31 -30.80 33.10 23.10
N GLY A 32 -30.70 34.19 23.85
CA GLY A 32 -29.51 35.04 23.91
C GLY A 32 -29.29 35.90 22.65
N SER A 33 -28.32 36.80 22.73
CA SER A 33 -27.92 37.67 21.63
C SER A 33 -26.40 37.88 21.63
N LEU A 34 -25.88 38.69 20.71
CA LEU A 34 -24.46 39.05 20.68
C LEU A 34 -23.98 39.76 21.96
N THR A 35 -24.88 40.43 22.66
CA THR A 35 -24.57 41.23 23.86
C THR A 35 -25.22 40.69 25.13
N PHE A 36 -25.99 39.61 25.03
CA PHE A 36 -26.76 39.06 26.14
C PHE A 36 -26.61 37.55 26.25
N ALA A 37 -26.08 37.10 27.40
CA ALA A 37 -25.76 35.71 27.70
C ALA A 37 -26.66 35.17 28.83
N PRO A 38 -27.90 34.74 28.52
CA PRO A 38 -28.82 34.23 29.54
C PRO A 38 -28.33 32.90 30.12
N THR A 39 -28.61 32.68 31.40
CA THR A 39 -28.29 31.42 32.09
C THR A 39 -29.57 30.66 32.43
N THR A 40 -29.65 29.41 31.99
CA THR A 40 -30.76 28.51 32.35
C THR A 40 -30.20 27.25 33.01
N THR A 41 -30.70 26.92 34.21
CA THR A 41 -30.27 25.74 34.97
C THR A 41 -31.47 24.87 35.33
N ASN A 42 -31.21 23.57 35.58
CA ASN A 42 -32.24 22.57 35.85
C ASN A 42 -33.31 22.48 34.74
N LEU A 43 -32.89 22.65 33.48
CA LEU A 43 -33.72 22.47 32.29
C LEU A 43 -33.62 21.02 31.82
N GLU A 44 -34.69 20.25 31.93
CA GLU A 44 -34.65 18.84 31.54
C GLU A 44 -34.84 18.63 30.04
N VAL A 45 -35.71 19.44 29.41
CA VAL A 45 -36.11 19.24 28.02
C VAL A 45 -36.23 20.55 27.28
N ILE A 46 -35.67 20.60 26.08
CA ILE A 46 -36.04 21.50 25.00
C ILE A 46 -36.64 20.63 23.90
N ASP A 47 -37.93 20.80 23.58
CA ASP A 47 -38.63 20.06 22.52
C ASP A 47 -39.06 21.04 21.42
N VAL A 48 -38.60 20.82 20.19
CA VAL A 48 -38.86 21.69 19.03
C VAL A 48 -39.53 20.89 17.92
N LYS A 49 -40.73 21.34 17.52
CA LYS A 49 -41.57 20.71 16.49
C LYS A 49 -42.12 21.73 15.51
N TYR A 50 -41.98 21.48 14.21
CA TYR A 50 -42.42 22.40 13.14
C TYR A 50 -41.99 23.86 13.34
N GLY A 51 -40.89 24.09 14.06
CA GLY A 51 -40.50 25.39 14.59
C GLY A 51 -39.01 25.64 14.49
N ASN A 52 -38.59 26.83 14.92
CA ASN A 52 -37.20 27.25 14.88
C ASN A 52 -36.68 27.61 16.26
N LEU A 53 -35.50 27.11 16.62
CA LEU A 53 -34.76 27.58 17.80
C LEU A 53 -33.38 28.07 17.39
N THR A 54 -33.04 29.30 17.77
CA THR A 54 -31.69 29.84 17.64
C THR A 54 -31.11 30.11 19.00
N VAL A 55 -30.07 29.39 19.40
CA VAL A 55 -29.30 29.63 20.62
C VAL A 55 -28.05 30.41 20.25
N ASN A 56 -28.07 31.73 20.38
CA ASN A 56 -26.92 32.56 20.01
C ASN A 56 -25.83 32.56 21.09
N PHE A 57 -26.22 32.74 22.35
CA PHE A 57 -25.29 32.87 23.48
C PHE A 57 -25.95 32.47 24.80
N GLY A 58 -25.16 32.31 25.86
CA GLY A 58 -25.63 31.92 27.18
C GLY A 58 -25.24 30.50 27.60
N SER A 59 -25.79 30.07 28.73
CA SER A 59 -25.58 28.74 29.29
C SER A 59 -26.92 28.02 29.49
N LEU A 60 -27.01 26.78 29.03
CA LEU A 60 -28.20 25.91 29.14
C LEU A 60 -27.77 24.60 29.79
N SER A 61 -28.20 24.35 31.03
CA SER A 61 -27.81 23.17 31.79
C SER A 61 -29.00 22.42 32.37
N GLY A 62 -28.91 21.09 32.33
CA GLY A 62 -29.89 20.21 32.95
C GLY A 62 -29.58 19.88 34.40
N THR A 63 -30.46 19.09 35.00
CA THR A 63 -30.31 18.63 36.38
C THR A 63 -29.14 17.64 36.49
N ALA A 64 -28.52 17.54 37.66
CA ALA A 64 -27.49 16.52 37.90
C ALA A 64 -28.04 15.08 37.73
N ALA A 65 -29.33 14.87 38.02
CA ALA A 65 -29.97 13.56 37.96
C ALA A 65 -30.31 13.10 36.54
N ARG A 66 -30.73 14.01 35.64
CA ARG A 66 -31.22 13.63 34.29
C ARG A 66 -30.50 14.31 33.13
N GLY A 67 -29.82 15.43 33.39
CA GLY A 67 -29.18 16.25 32.36
C GLY A 67 -30.21 16.93 31.45
N LEU A 68 -29.72 17.68 30.47
CA LEU A 68 -30.55 18.37 29.47
C LEU A 68 -30.76 17.46 28.25
N GLN A 69 -31.98 17.38 27.74
CA GLN A 69 -32.29 16.78 26.45
C GLN A 69 -32.78 17.84 25.48
N ILE A 70 -32.26 17.84 24.25
CA ILE A 70 -32.76 18.68 23.15
C ILE A 70 -33.36 17.74 22.10
N ILE A 71 -34.66 17.83 21.89
CA ILE A 71 -35.42 16.98 20.96
C ILE A 71 -35.87 17.87 19.81
N ILE A 72 -35.50 17.48 18.59
CA ILE A 72 -35.76 18.23 17.36
C ILE A 72 -36.45 17.27 16.42
N SER A 73 -37.73 17.53 16.13
CA SER A 73 -38.54 16.61 15.34
C SER A 73 -39.51 17.33 14.41
N GLU A 74 -40.11 16.57 13.49
CA GLU A 74 -41.24 17.05 12.69
C GLU A 74 -40.87 18.31 11.86
N PHE A 75 -39.82 18.21 11.03
CA PHE A 75 -39.33 19.31 10.17
C PHE A 75 -38.91 20.57 10.93
N ALA A 76 -38.45 20.42 12.17
CA ALA A 76 -37.92 21.53 12.96
C ALA A 76 -36.51 21.92 12.50
N PHE A 77 -36.12 23.15 12.83
CA PHE A 77 -34.78 23.67 12.56
C PHE A 77 -34.19 24.27 13.84
N VAL A 78 -33.01 23.80 14.23
CA VAL A 78 -32.28 24.34 15.38
C VAL A 78 -30.90 24.82 14.96
N GLN A 79 -30.55 26.02 15.40
CA GLN A 79 -29.23 26.60 15.25
C GLN A 79 -28.63 26.89 16.62
N ILE A 80 -27.38 26.47 16.84
CA ILE A 80 -26.63 26.68 18.08
C ILE A 80 -25.32 27.40 17.75
N GLY A 81 -25.06 28.50 18.44
CA GLY A 81 -23.94 29.39 18.18
C GLY A 81 -24.31 30.55 17.23
N GLY A 82 -23.77 31.73 17.51
CA GLY A 82 -23.89 32.90 16.64
C GLY A 82 -22.78 32.91 15.58
N GLN A 83 -23.02 33.56 14.44
CA GLN A 83 -22.06 33.62 13.34
C GLN A 83 -20.76 34.41 13.66
N ASN A 84 -20.76 35.25 14.69
CA ASN A 84 -19.78 36.33 14.80
C ASN A 84 -18.89 36.32 16.05
N THR A 85 -19.07 35.43 17.05
CA THR A 85 -18.14 35.15 18.21
C THR A 85 -18.80 34.47 19.43
N THR A 86 -20.13 34.40 19.50
CA THR A 86 -20.80 33.90 20.71
C THR A 86 -20.75 32.37 20.81
N ASN A 87 -20.26 31.87 21.95
CA ASN A 87 -20.12 30.45 22.23
C ASN A 87 -21.10 30.04 23.34
N PRO A 88 -22.29 29.50 23.01
CA PRO A 88 -23.17 28.96 24.03
C PRO A 88 -22.50 27.77 24.73
N THR A 89 -22.87 27.55 25.99
CA THR A 89 -22.35 26.44 26.80
C THR A 89 -23.47 25.51 27.23
N PHE A 90 -23.24 24.20 27.11
CA PHE A 90 -24.19 23.16 27.48
C PHE A 90 -23.56 22.20 28.49
N PRO A 91 -23.40 22.61 29.77
CA PRO A 91 -22.93 21.69 30.80
C PRO A 91 -24.06 20.72 31.20
N ASN A 92 -23.71 19.50 31.57
CA ASN A 92 -24.67 18.43 31.90
C ASN A 92 -25.66 18.14 30.76
N LEU A 93 -25.20 18.18 29.51
CA LEU A 93 -26.03 17.80 28.36
C LEU A 93 -26.14 16.27 28.30
N ASN A 94 -27.35 15.75 28.26
CA ASN A 94 -27.57 14.31 28.14
C ASN A 94 -27.59 13.87 26.67
N LEU A 95 -28.39 14.53 25.84
CA LEU A 95 -28.61 14.12 24.45
C LEU A 95 -29.17 15.28 23.61
N ILE A 96 -28.72 15.37 22.36
CA ILE A 96 -29.45 16.05 21.28
C ILE A 96 -29.98 14.99 20.32
N LYS A 97 -31.30 14.86 20.22
CA LYS A 97 -31.98 13.94 19.30
C LYS A 97 -32.59 14.71 18.14
N VAL A 98 -32.26 14.33 16.91
CA VAL A 98 -32.76 14.96 15.68
C VAL A 98 -33.47 13.91 14.83
N ASP A 99 -34.71 14.15 14.46
CA ASP A 99 -35.52 13.23 13.68
C ASP A 99 -36.30 13.97 12.59
N ASN A 100 -36.09 13.60 11.32
CA ASN A 100 -36.69 14.26 10.16
C ASN A 100 -36.59 15.81 10.22
N SER A 101 -35.43 16.33 10.59
CA SER A 101 -35.23 17.74 10.95
C SER A 101 -33.81 18.24 10.61
N GLN A 102 -33.49 19.48 10.98
CA GLN A 102 -32.17 20.06 10.77
C GLN A 102 -31.55 20.60 12.07
N LEU A 103 -30.28 20.29 12.28
CA LEU A 103 -29.45 20.86 13.34
C LEU A 103 -28.19 21.51 12.75
N ASN A 104 -27.98 22.77 13.10
CA ASN A 104 -26.78 23.53 12.80
C ASN A 104 -26.05 23.90 14.09
N VAL A 105 -24.84 23.41 14.29
CA VAL A 105 -23.98 23.78 15.43
C VAL A 105 -22.79 24.57 14.91
N PHE A 106 -22.83 25.88 15.07
CA PHE A 106 -21.81 26.81 14.58
C PHE A 106 -20.66 27.04 15.56
N GLY A 107 -20.94 26.93 16.85
CA GLY A 107 -19.99 27.17 17.93
C GLY A 107 -20.56 26.76 19.28
N GLY A 108 -19.70 26.73 20.30
CA GLY A 108 -20.08 26.40 21.67
C GLY A 108 -19.25 25.27 22.29
N VAL A 109 -19.49 25.06 23.58
CA VAL A 109 -18.87 23.99 24.37
C VAL A 109 -19.95 23.07 24.89
N PHE A 110 -19.85 21.79 24.50
CA PHE A 110 -20.82 20.77 24.86
C PHE A 110 -20.12 19.69 25.67
N THR A 111 -20.56 19.52 26.92
CA THR A 111 -20.00 18.53 27.83
C THR A 111 -21.11 17.56 28.22
N ALA A 112 -20.95 16.30 27.80
CA ALA A 112 -21.88 15.25 28.14
C ALA A 112 -21.98 15.07 29.66
N LYS A 113 -23.19 14.94 30.19
CA LYS A 113 -23.44 14.60 31.59
C LYS A 113 -22.82 13.24 31.91
N ASN A 114 -23.13 12.24 31.09
CA ASN A 114 -22.49 10.95 31.15
C ASN A 114 -21.42 10.92 30.05
N PRO A 115 -20.13 10.88 30.39
CA PRO A 115 -19.08 10.82 29.39
C PRO A 115 -19.19 9.59 28.50
N LEU A 116 -19.90 8.53 28.91
CA LEU A 116 -20.01 7.26 28.19
C LEU A 116 -21.18 7.19 27.18
N THR A 117 -22.00 8.24 27.06
CA THR A 117 -23.18 8.22 26.16
C THR A 117 -22.92 8.93 24.83
N THR A 118 -23.81 8.73 23.87
CA THR A 118 -23.84 9.49 22.62
C THR A 118 -24.32 10.93 22.86
N LEU A 119 -23.59 11.94 22.38
CA LEU A 119 -23.98 13.34 22.52
C LEU A 119 -25.09 13.75 21.54
N ILE A 120 -24.97 13.39 20.27
CA ILE A 120 -25.92 13.73 19.21
C ILE A 120 -26.35 12.46 18.47
N THR A 121 -27.65 12.17 18.46
CA THR A 121 -28.26 11.09 17.66
C THR A 121 -29.18 11.69 16.61
N SER A 122 -29.11 11.17 15.38
CA SER A 122 -29.85 11.74 14.26
C SER A 122 -30.44 10.63 13.37
N GLN A 123 -31.68 10.82 12.91
CA GLN A 123 -32.33 9.97 11.91
C GLN A 123 -32.95 10.81 10.79
N ASN A 124 -32.70 10.45 9.53
CA ASN A 124 -33.27 11.10 8.35
C ASN A 124 -33.16 12.64 8.38
N SER A 125 -32.03 13.16 8.83
CA SER A 125 -31.88 14.58 9.17
C SER A 125 -30.61 15.18 8.58
N ILE A 126 -30.55 16.51 8.58
CA ILE A 126 -29.37 17.28 8.15
C ILE A 126 -28.65 17.83 9.37
N ILE A 127 -27.40 17.40 9.56
CA ILE A 127 -26.55 17.84 10.67
C ILE A 127 -25.36 18.61 10.10
N ASN A 128 -25.19 19.87 10.51
CA ASN A 128 -24.05 20.71 10.12
C ASN A 128 -23.25 21.14 11.36
N ILE A 129 -21.97 20.81 11.41
CA ILE A 129 -21.07 21.08 12.52
C ILE A 129 -19.97 22.04 12.06
N GLY A 130 -19.88 23.21 12.69
CA GLY A 130 -18.83 24.21 12.48
C GLY A 130 -19.00 25.14 11.26
N ARG A 131 -20.17 25.18 10.63
CA ARG A 131 -20.41 25.94 9.38
C ARG A 131 -20.58 27.45 9.61
N VAL A 132 -19.50 28.25 9.78
CA VAL A 132 -19.62 29.73 9.80
C VAL A 132 -18.48 30.48 9.11
N ALA A 133 -18.86 31.63 8.54
CA ALA A 133 -17.95 32.67 8.05
C ALA A 133 -17.19 33.34 9.21
N ILE A 134 -16.06 33.96 8.89
CA ILE A 134 -15.12 34.61 9.81
C ILE A 134 -15.82 35.76 10.59
N PRO A 135 -15.54 35.98 11.89
CA PRO A 135 -14.59 35.28 12.77
C PRO A 135 -15.11 33.96 13.35
N GLN A 136 -14.21 33.04 13.67
CA GLN A 136 -14.53 31.64 13.96
C GLN A 136 -14.83 31.42 15.47
N PRO A 137 -16.09 31.25 15.90
CA PRO A 137 -16.39 30.74 17.24
C PRO A 137 -15.78 29.36 17.47
N ALA A 138 -15.25 29.14 18.67
CA ALA A 138 -14.68 27.87 19.10
C ALA A 138 -15.81 26.83 19.25
N LEU A 139 -15.57 25.61 18.75
CA LEU A 139 -16.51 24.50 18.86
C LEU A 139 -15.80 23.30 19.45
N THR A 140 -16.27 22.86 20.62
CA THR A 140 -15.76 21.66 21.30
C THR A 140 -16.92 20.73 21.67
N LEU A 141 -16.82 19.49 21.22
CA LEU A 141 -17.76 18.41 21.51
C LEU A 141 -16.98 17.29 22.20
N THR A 142 -17.36 16.93 23.44
CA THR A 142 -16.65 15.89 24.21
C THR A 142 -17.64 14.86 24.77
N SER A 143 -17.47 13.61 24.37
CA SER A 143 -18.24 12.44 24.83
C SER A 143 -17.53 11.15 24.39
N ALA A 144 -17.99 9.96 24.81
CA ALA A 144 -17.46 8.69 24.34
C ALA A 144 -17.79 8.50 22.86
N LYS A 145 -19.05 8.76 22.51
CA LYS A 145 -19.53 8.87 21.13
C LYS A 145 -20.12 10.26 20.92
N VAL A 146 -19.61 11.01 19.94
CA VAL A 146 -20.07 12.38 19.70
C VAL A 146 -21.28 12.37 18.77
N LEU A 147 -21.23 11.60 17.68
CA LEU A 147 -22.26 11.57 16.64
C LEU A 147 -22.68 10.13 16.31
N ASP A 148 -23.99 9.92 16.22
CA ASP A 148 -24.62 8.71 15.71
C ASP A 148 -25.70 9.10 14.69
N VAL A 149 -25.44 8.93 13.41
CA VAL A 149 -26.31 9.42 12.33
C VAL A 149 -26.76 8.28 11.44
N VAL A 150 -28.08 8.11 11.33
CA VAL A 150 -28.70 7.09 10.47
C VAL A 150 -29.52 7.79 9.40
N SER A 151 -29.11 7.64 8.15
CA SER A 151 -29.74 8.27 6.99
C SER A 151 -29.68 9.82 7.00
N GLY A 152 -29.66 10.43 5.82
CA GLY A 152 -29.59 11.88 5.67
C GLY A 152 -28.17 12.38 5.39
N THR A 153 -27.80 13.53 5.97
CA THR A 153 -26.53 14.21 5.66
C THR A 153 -25.83 14.70 6.92
N LEU A 154 -24.53 14.41 7.02
CA LEU A 154 -23.64 14.92 8.05
C LEU A 154 -22.51 15.71 7.42
N ASN A 155 -22.44 17.01 7.72
CA ASN A 155 -21.35 17.88 7.30
C ASN A 155 -20.56 18.35 8.53
N ILE A 156 -19.27 18.05 8.58
CA ILE A 156 -18.35 18.51 9.63
C ILE A 156 -17.34 19.45 9.00
N TYR A 157 -17.58 20.74 9.13
CA TYR A 157 -16.74 21.79 8.55
C TYR A 157 -15.54 22.12 9.44
N ARG A 158 -15.69 22.07 10.76
CA ARG A 158 -14.61 22.29 11.75
C ARG A 158 -15.06 21.92 13.17
N GLY A 159 -14.16 22.13 14.12
CA GLY A 159 -14.40 21.93 15.56
C GLY A 159 -13.47 20.86 16.11
N THR A 160 -13.39 20.78 17.43
CA THR A 160 -12.67 19.70 18.12
C THR A 160 -13.67 18.70 18.65
N LEU A 161 -13.64 17.47 18.10
CA LEU A 161 -14.44 16.35 18.54
C LEU A 161 -13.53 15.39 19.31
N THR A 162 -13.83 15.18 20.60
CA THR A 162 -13.01 14.35 21.48
C THR A 162 -13.80 13.14 21.98
N GLY A 163 -13.30 11.95 21.65
CA GLY A 163 -13.73 10.65 22.17
C GLY A 163 -12.98 10.33 23.46
N ASN A 164 -13.68 10.26 24.59
CA ASN A 164 -13.06 10.02 25.90
C ASN A 164 -13.04 8.55 26.36
N ASP A 165 -13.64 7.66 25.58
CA ASP A 165 -13.58 6.21 25.74
C ASP A 165 -12.81 5.60 24.56
N ARG A 166 -11.92 4.65 24.84
CA ARG A 166 -11.08 3.99 23.84
C ARG A 166 -11.85 2.94 23.05
N GLU A 167 -12.95 2.43 23.59
CA GLU A 167 -13.73 1.38 22.96
C GLU A 167 -14.79 1.90 21.99
N THR A 168 -15.16 3.18 22.10
CA THR A 168 -16.17 3.81 21.26
C THR A 168 -15.57 4.62 20.13
N VAL A 169 -16.39 4.85 19.09
CA VAL A 169 -16.05 5.65 17.93
C VAL A 169 -16.62 7.05 18.09
N ILE A 170 -15.86 8.10 17.75
CA ILE A 170 -16.33 9.49 17.84
C ILE A 170 -17.56 9.71 16.95
N VAL A 171 -17.51 9.24 15.70
CA VAL A 171 -18.60 9.37 14.72
C VAL A 171 -18.94 7.99 14.15
N THR A 172 -20.20 7.59 14.29
CA THR A 172 -20.75 6.43 13.59
C THR A 172 -21.85 6.88 12.65
N THR A 173 -21.87 6.36 11.43
CA THR A 173 -23.00 6.59 10.52
C THR A 173 -23.46 5.32 9.81
N LEU A 174 -24.74 5.31 9.43
CA LEU A 174 -25.36 4.29 8.60
C LEU A 174 -26.14 4.97 7.46
N GLU A 175 -25.89 4.57 6.20
CA GLU A 175 -26.65 5.05 5.01
C GLU A 175 -26.67 6.59 4.91
N THR A 176 -25.56 7.24 5.27
CA THR A 176 -25.47 8.70 5.41
C THR A 176 -24.46 9.27 4.41
N VAL A 177 -24.77 10.45 3.87
CA VAL A 177 -23.79 11.24 3.10
C VAL A 177 -22.94 12.05 4.09
N VAL A 178 -21.64 11.79 4.12
CA VAL A 178 -20.71 12.42 5.08
C VAL A 178 -19.67 13.27 4.36
N THR A 179 -19.59 14.55 4.76
CA THR A 179 -18.56 15.48 4.28
C THR A 179 -17.76 16.02 5.45
N ILE A 180 -16.43 15.95 5.37
CA ILE A 180 -15.51 16.41 6.42
C ILE A 180 -14.50 17.41 5.84
N GLY A 181 -14.40 18.57 6.49
CA GLY A 181 -13.34 19.55 6.24
C GLY A 181 -13.50 20.35 4.95
N ASP A 182 -14.73 20.57 4.48
CA ASP A 182 -15.03 21.49 3.38
C ASP A 182 -14.89 22.96 3.85
N GLY A 183 -13.66 23.40 4.07
CA GLY A 183 -13.33 24.75 4.53
C GLY A 183 -12.16 24.80 5.51
N ALA A 184 -12.43 24.63 6.81
CA ALA A 184 -11.39 24.60 7.85
C ALA A 184 -11.11 23.15 8.28
N ALA A 185 -10.00 22.90 8.99
CA ALA A 185 -9.65 21.56 9.44
C ALA A 185 -10.38 21.20 10.76
N PRO A 186 -11.34 20.26 10.77
CA PRO A 186 -11.82 19.65 12.01
C PRO A 186 -10.73 18.80 12.67
N ILE A 187 -10.82 18.66 13.99
CA ILE A 187 -9.90 17.86 14.80
C ILE A 187 -10.68 16.72 15.45
N PHE A 188 -10.19 15.49 15.27
CA PHE A 188 -10.72 14.28 15.87
C PHE A 188 -9.66 13.68 16.80
N ASN A 189 -9.96 13.69 18.10
CA ASN A 189 -9.07 13.20 19.15
C ASN A 189 -9.72 12.01 19.87
N GLY A 190 -9.28 10.79 19.58
CA GLY A 190 -9.81 9.58 20.22
C GLY A 190 -9.11 8.33 19.70
N ALA A 191 -9.37 7.17 20.30
CA ALA A 191 -8.78 5.92 19.83
C ALA A 191 -9.38 5.46 18.47
N LYS A 192 -10.67 5.75 18.25
CA LYS A 192 -11.43 5.43 17.02
C LYS A 192 -12.18 6.69 16.59
N ALA A 193 -11.95 7.19 15.38
CA ALA A 193 -12.53 8.45 14.91
C ALA A 193 -13.82 8.23 14.14
N LEU A 194 -13.79 7.38 13.10
CA LEU A 194 -14.89 7.20 12.16
C LEU A 194 -15.22 5.71 11.99
N ASP A 195 -16.51 5.39 11.96
CA ASP A 195 -17.05 4.09 11.57
C ASP A 195 -18.29 4.33 10.70
N ILE A 196 -18.10 4.23 9.39
CA ILE A 196 -19.08 4.62 8.37
C ILE A 196 -19.53 3.36 7.64
N THR A 197 -20.83 3.07 7.66
CA THR A 197 -21.40 1.91 6.97
C THR A 197 -22.45 2.36 5.96
N LYS A 198 -22.26 2.03 4.67
CA LYS A 198 -23.09 2.47 3.55
C LYS A 198 -23.13 4.00 3.36
N GLY A 199 -23.37 4.43 2.12
CA GLY A 199 -23.42 5.86 1.76
C GLY A 199 -22.07 6.37 1.25
N THR A 200 -21.73 7.61 1.57
CA THR A 200 -20.49 8.25 1.07
C THR A 200 -19.71 8.92 2.19
N LEU A 201 -18.38 8.96 2.03
CA LEU A 201 -17.49 9.71 2.90
C LEU A 201 -16.48 10.49 2.06
N SER A 202 -16.56 11.82 2.11
CA SER A 202 -15.57 12.73 1.52
C SER A 202 -14.80 13.45 2.62
N ILE A 203 -13.49 13.22 2.69
CA ILE A 203 -12.57 13.91 3.60
C ILE A 203 -11.70 14.87 2.80
N PHE A 204 -12.05 16.15 2.85
CA PHE A 204 -11.26 17.22 2.24
C PHE A 204 -10.11 17.65 3.17
N MET A 205 -10.42 17.92 4.43
CA MET A 205 -9.46 18.33 5.46
C MET A 205 -9.78 17.66 6.80
N GLY A 206 -8.79 17.62 7.69
CA GLY A 206 -8.98 17.23 9.08
C GLY A 206 -7.71 16.69 9.70
N THR A 207 -7.65 16.73 11.02
CA THR A 207 -6.58 16.11 11.81
C THR A 207 -7.19 14.98 12.62
N PHE A 208 -6.81 13.75 12.32
CA PHE A 208 -7.27 12.54 13.01
C PHE A 208 -6.12 11.96 13.81
N THR A 209 -6.25 11.92 15.13
CA THR A 209 -5.20 11.43 16.03
C THR A 209 -5.72 10.23 16.83
N GLY A 210 -5.19 9.05 16.52
CA GLY A 210 -5.41 7.80 17.25
C GLY A 210 -4.64 7.79 18.57
N ILE A 211 -5.17 8.46 19.58
CA ILE A 211 -4.48 8.59 20.87
C ILE A 211 -4.46 7.22 21.58
N GLN A 212 -3.25 6.71 21.87
CA GLN A 212 -2.99 5.62 22.83
C GLN A 212 -3.62 4.25 22.50
N SER A 213 -3.81 3.91 21.23
CA SER A 213 -4.17 2.54 20.86
C SER A 213 -3.27 2.01 19.75
N VAL A 214 -2.62 0.89 20.05
CA VAL A 214 -1.90 0.09 19.05
C VAL A 214 -2.83 -0.91 18.38
N ASP A 215 -4.05 -1.14 18.88
CA ASP A 215 -4.96 -2.22 18.44
C ASP A 215 -6.27 -1.72 17.82
N HIS A 216 -6.49 -0.40 17.77
CA HIS A 216 -7.72 0.19 17.26
C HIS A 216 -7.52 0.86 15.91
N ILE A 217 -8.43 0.54 14.99
CA ILE A 217 -8.55 1.20 13.69
C ILE A 217 -9.13 2.59 13.89
N LEU A 218 -8.44 3.60 13.36
CA LEU A 218 -8.85 5.00 13.50
C LEU A 218 -10.03 5.36 12.59
N ILE A 219 -10.00 4.93 11.33
CA ILE A 219 -11.09 5.15 10.35
C ILE A 219 -11.47 3.81 9.75
N LYS A 220 -12.75 3.44 9.92
CA LYS A 220 -13.33 2.22 9.39
C LYS A 220 -14.47 2.56 8.42
N THR A 221 -14.52 1.88 7.29
CA THR A 221 -15.62 2.02 6.32
C THR A 221 -16.08 0.66 5.82
N ARG A 222 -17.40 0.50 5.65
CA ARG A 222 -18.01 -0.68 5.03
C ARG A 222 -19.05 -0.31 3.97
N ASP A 223 -18.88 -0.78 2.74
CA ASP A 223 -19.76 -0.50 1.60
C ASP A 223 -19.94 1.01 1.34
N VAL A 224 -18.84 1.76 1.42
CA VAL A 224 -18.83 3.24 1.30
C VAL A 224 -18.07 3.65 0.04
N ASP A 225 -18.57 4.68 -0.64
CA ASP A 225 -17.75 5.43 -1.61
C ASP A 225 -16.90 6.46 -0.84
N LEU A 226 -15.62 6.13 -0.65
CA LEU A 226 -14.66 6.88 0.14
C LEU A 226 -13.73 7.71 -0.75
N THR A 227 -13.69 9.02 -0.53
CA THR A 227 -12.73 9.93 -1.16
C THR A 227 -11.94 10.69 -0.09
N ILE A 228 -10.61 10.68 -0.19
CA ILE A 228 -9.72 11.41 0.73
C ILE A 228 -8.75 12.31 -0.04
N GLY A 229 -8.70 13.58 0.34
CA GLY A 229 -7.65 14.52 -0.05
C GLY A 229 -7.75 15.08 -1.47
N GLU A 230 -8.97 15.24 -1.98
CA GLU A 230 -9.21 15.79 -3.34
C GLU A 230 -8.68 17.23 -3.49
N THR A 231 -9.03 18.12 -2.54
CA THR A 231 -8.68 19.56 -2.62
C THR A 231 -7.56 19.96 -1.66
N TYR A 232 -7.43 19.26 -0.53
CA TYR A 232 -6.53 19.65 0.56
C TYR A 232 -5.83 18.43 1.16
N THR A 233 -4.99 18.66 2.17
CA THR A 233 -4.14 17.63 2.79
C THR A 233 -4.67 17.24 4.18
N PRO A 234 -5.54 16.22 4.31
CA PRO A 234 -5.91 15.68 5.61
C PRO A 234 -4.69 15.03 6.27
N THR A 235 -4.64 15.04 7.60
CA THR A 235 -3.59 14.42 8.40
C THR A 235 -4.18 13.32 9.27
N VAL A 236 -3.63 12.10 9.16
CA VAL A 236 -4.06 10.93 9.92
C VAL A 236 -2.84 10.35 10.63
N THR A 237 -2.91 10.22 11.96
CA THR A 237 -1.81 9.69 12.78
C THR A 237 -2.31 8.56 13.69
N ALA A 238 -1.94 7.31 13.38
CA ALA A 238 -2.27 6.11 14.15
C ALA A 238 -1.42 4.90 13.73
N VAL A 239 -1.39 3.86 14.57
CA VAL A 239 -0.84 2.55 14.19
C VAL A 239 -1.78 1.89 13.17
N TYR A 240 -3.04 1.61 13.52
CA TYR A 240 -4.03 1.15 12.53
C TYR A 240 -4.77 2.36 11.93
N LEU A 241 -4.36 2.77 10.73
CA LEU A 241 -4.87 3.99 10.09
C LEU A 241 -6.28 3.78 9.51
N LEU A 242 -6.41 2.79 8.61
CA LEU A 242 -7.59 2.58 7.77
C LEU A 242 -7.96 1.09 7.70
N ASP A 243 -9.25 0.81 7.76
CA ASP A 243 -9.87 -0.48 7.43
C ASP A 243 -11.06 -0.23 6.49
N VAL A 244 -10.90 -0.59 5.21
CA VAL A 244 -11.86 -0.33 4.14
C VAL A 244 -12.36 -1.66 3.59
N ASP A 245 -13.67 -1.89 3.64
CA ASP A 245 -14.31 -3.13 3.16
C ASP A 245 -15.48 -2.82 2.24
N GLY A 246 -15.45 -3.26 0.98
CA GLY A 246 -16.49 -2.96 -0.01
C GLY A 246 -16.41 -1.55 -0.61
N GLY A 247 -17.37 -1.19 -1.47
CA GLY A 247 -17.48 0.13 -2.10
C GLY A 247 -16.32 0.51 -3.03
N HIS A 248 -16.05 1.81 -3.15
CA HIS A 248 -14.92 2.38 -3.90
C HIS A 248 -14.05 3.24 -2.98
N PHE A 249 -12.74 3.24 -3.23
CA PHE A 249 -11.81 4.06 -2.45
C PHE A 249 -10.86 4.86 -3.35
N ASN A 250 -11.01 6.18 -3.31
CA ASN A 250 -10.14 7.14 -3.98
C ASN A 250 -9.29 7.89 -2.94
N LEU A 251 -8.01 7.55 -2.84
CA LEU A 251 -7.05 8.33 -2.05
C LEU A 251 -6.24 9.23 -2.97
N ILE A 252 -6.62 10.49 -3.03
CA ILE A 252 -5.98 11.48 -3.90
C ILE A 252 -4.76 12.07 -3.19
N GLY A 253 -4.91 12.44 -1.91
CA GLY A 253 -3.84 13.08 -1.13
C GLY A 253 -3.99 12.92 0.39
N GLY A 254 -2.97 13.35 1.14
CA GLY A 254 -2.98 13.33 2.60
C GLY A 254 -1.63 12.99 3.22
N GLN A 255 -1.48 13.27 4.51
CA GLN A 255 -0.34 12.86 5.33
C GLN A 255 -0.77 11.77 6.31
N PHE A 256 -0.15 10.59 6.18
CA PHE A 256 -0.43 9.41 6.99
C PHE A 256 0.81 9.08 7.79
N ASN A 257 0.75 9.24 9.10
CA ASN A 257 1.93 9.19 9.95
C ASN A 257 1.80 8.09 11.01
N GLN A 258 2.92 7.42 11.23
CA GLN A 258 3.15 6.64 12.43
C GLN A 258 3.13 7.57 13.67
N PRO A 259 2.52 7.16 14.79
CA PRO A 259 2.60 7.90 16.03
C PRO A 259 4.05 7.93 16.56
N THR A 260 4.54 9.10 16.95
CA THR A 260 5.88 9.25 17.55
C THR A 260 6.03 8.50 18.88
N THR A 261 4.92 8.17 19.54
CA THR A 261 4.86 7.37 20.77
C THR A 261 5.22 5.90 20.55
N TYR A 262 5.06 5.37 19.31
CA TYR A 262 5.28 3.97 18.97
C TYR A 262 6.19 3.81 17.75
N PRO A 263 7.44 4.32 17.80
CA PRO A 263 8.33 4.38 16.63
C PRO A 263 8.74 2.99 16.10
N MET A 264 8.57 1.94 16.91
CA MET A 264 8.91 0.55 16.55
C MET A 264 7.78 -0.19 15.81
N ILE A 265 6.53 0.30 15.88
CA ILE A 265 5.35 -0.34 15.27
C ILE A 265 4.85 0.58 14.17
N GLY A 266 4.99 0.18 12.90
CA GLY A 266 4.61 1.06 11.81
C GLY A 266 3.11 1.05 11.56
N SER A 267 2.66 1.97 10.74
CA SER A 267 1.25 2.10 10.41
C SER A 267 0.76 0.97 9.51
N ILE A 268 -0.49 0.55 9.71
CA ILE A 268 -1.14 -0.54 8.99
C ILE A 268 -2.41 -0.01 8.31
N ILE A 269 -2.59 -0.42 7.06
CA ILE A 269 -3.80 -0.18 6.25
C ILE A 269 -4.32 -1.52 5.76
N LYS A 270 -5.63 -1.74 5.91
CA LYS A 270 -6.33 -2.93 5.42
C LYS A 270 -7.41 -2.51 4.42
N ILE A 271 -7.43 -3.17 3.27
CA ILE A 271 -8.45 -2.95 2.24
C ILE A 271 -8.92 -4.31 1.72
N ALA A 272 -10.23 -4.51 1.67
CA ALA A 272 -10.84 -5.74 1.20
C ALA A 272 -12.07 -5.49 0.33
N ASN A 273 -12.28 -6.30 -0.71
CA ASN A 273 -13.50 -6.26 -1.53
C ASN A 273 -13.79 -4.88 -2.18
N THR A 274 -12.76 -4.07 -2.44
CA THR A 274 -12.88 -2.67 -2.87
C THR A 274 -12.14 -2.44 -4.18
N GLU A 275 -12.69 -1.57 -5.04
CA GLU A 275 -11.91 -0.97 -6.15
C GLU A 275 -11.22 0.30 -5.65
N VAL A 276 -9.90 0.37 -5.84
CA VAL A 276 -9.05 1.39 -5.24
C VAL A 276 -8.26 2.15 -6.30
N LEU A 277 -8.30 3.48 -6.20
CA LEU A 277 -7.39 4.39 -6.87
C LEU A 277 -6.54 5.11 -5.81
N LEU A 278 -5.23 4.88 -5.84
CA LEU A 278 -4.26 5.60 -4.99
C LEU A 278 -3.43 6.56 -5.83
N GLY A 279 -3.47 7.83 -5.45
CA GLY A 279 -2.86 8.93 -6.18
C GLY A 279 -3.66 9.37 -7.39
N PHE A 280 -3.09 10.30 -8.15
CA PHE A 280 -3.68 10.87 -9.35
C PHE A 280 -2.69 10.86 -10.51
N ASP A 281 -3.21 10.93 -11.73
CA ASP A 281 -2.41 10.95 -12.97
C ASP A 281 -1.90 12.35 -13.35
N SER A 282 -1.94 13.32 -12.42
CA SER A 282 -1.46 14.69 -12.64
C SER A 282 -0.38 15.06 -11.61
N LEU A 283 0.64 15.78 -12.07
CA LEU A 283 1.76 16.27 -11.25
C LEU A 283 1.37 17.44 -10.32
N ASP A 284 0.21 18.07 -10.54
CA ASP A 284 -0.22 19.27 -9.81
C ASP A 284 -1.02 18.97 -8.53
N TYR A 285 -1.30 17.68 -8.25
CA TYR A 285 -2.11 17.29 -7.10
C TYR A 285 -1.28 16.93 -5.87
N ASN A 286 -1.89 17.17 -4.71
CA ASN A 286 -1.40 16.71 -3.41
C ASN A 286 -1.32 15.18 -3.43
N ILE A 287 -0.12 14.60 -3.49
CA ILE A 287 0.06 13.15 -3.51
C ILE A 287 -0.09 12.54 -2.10
N PRO A 288 -0.54 11.28 -1.98
CA PRO A 288 -0.58 10.61 -0.69
C PRO A 288 0.84 10.39 -0.15
N ASN A 289 1.08 10.75 1.11
CA ASN A 289 2.37 10.54 1.78
C ASN A 289 2.20 9.70 3.03
N PHE A 290 2.87 8.55 3.07
CA PHE A 290 2.88 7.63 4.20
C PHE A 290 4.27 7.65 4.86
N ASN A 291 4.33 8.09 6.11
CA ASN A 291 5.57 8.16 6.89
C ASN A 291 5.52 7.16 8.05
N GLY A 292 6.39 6.15 8.01
CA GLY A 292 6.44 5.07 8.99
C GLY A 292 5.39 3.99 8.76
N ILE A 293 5.07 3.67 7.50
CA ILE A 293 4.15 2.56 7.17
C ILE A 293 4.86 1.21 7.35
N GLU A 294 4.16 0.21 7.88
CA GLU A 294 4.65 -1.16 8.02
C GLU A 294 3.96 -2.08 7.02
N THR A 295 2.64 -2.01 6.90
CA THR A 295 1.88 -2.93 6.05
C THR A 295 0.74 -2.26 5.30
N LEU A 296 0.65 -2.53 4.00
CA LEU A 296 -0.56 -2.38 3.19
C LEU A 296 -1.09 -3.78 2.87
N ALA A 297 -2.19 -4.17 3.50
CA ALA A 297 -2.81 -5.48 3.35
C ALA A 297 -4.04 -5.38 2.44
N LEU A 298 -4.07 -6.20 1.39
CA LEU A 298 -5.09 -6.19 0.34
C LEU A 298 -5.70 -7.59 0.19
N THR A 299 -7.03 -7.69 0.09
CA THR A 299 -7.71 -8.98 -0.12
C THR A 299 -8.90 -8.82 -1.06
N ASN A 300 -8.91 -9.53 -2.19
CA ASN A 300 -9.98 -9.39 -3.19
C ASN A 300 -10.19 -7.93 -3.63
N VAL A 301 -9.09 -7.28 -4.03
CA VAL A 301 -9.02 -5.84 -4.37
C VAL A 301 -8.57 -5.65 -5.80
N LYS A 302 -9.07 -4.61 -6.46
CA LYS A 302 -8.48 -4.07 -7.69
C LYS A 302 -7.85 -2.71 -7.37
N LEU A 303 -6.53 -2.66 -7.28
CA LEU A 303 -5.76 -1.48 -6.89
C LEU A 303 -4.95 -0.93 -8.06
N ASN A 304 -5.25 0.32 -8.43
CA ASN A 304 -4.40 1.14 -9.28
C ASN A 304 -3.63 2.16 -8.42
N LEU A 305 -2.33 1.92 -8.22
CA LEU A 305 -1.45 2.79 -7.46
C LEU A 305 -0.66 3.65 -8.44
N LEU A 306 -1.19 4.83 -8.75
CA LEU A 306 -0.64 5.73 -9.76
C LEU A 306 0.52 6.56 -9.21
N SER A 307 0.32 7.18 -8.04
CA SER A 307 1.32 8.05 -7.41
C SER A 307 1.23 8.00 -5.88
N GLY A 308 2.29 8.45 -5.21
CA GLY A 308 2.38 8.47 -3.75
C GLY A 308 3.80 8.26 -3.26
N ARG A 309 4.05 8.66 -2.02
CA ARG A 309 5.31 8.45 -1.31
C ARG A 309 5.07 7.52 -0.12
N PHE A 310 5.76 6.40 -0.11
CA PHE A 310 5.67 5.37 0.93
C PHE A 310 7.02 5.24 1.62
N VAL A 311 7.14 5.77 2.82
CA VAL A 311 8.34 5.68 3.65
C VAL A 311 8.08 4.65 4.74
N GLY A 312 8.69 3.47 4.58
CA GLY A 312 8.58 2.40 5.56
C GLY A 312 9.33 2.70 6.85
N ILE A 313 8.92 2.02 7.93
CA ILE A 313 9.73 1.92 9.16
C ILE A 313 11.09 1.28 8.89
N GLU A 314 12.03 1.39 9.83
CA GLU A 314 13.38 0.83 9.68
C GLU A 314 13.38 -0.69 9.46
N ALA A 315 12.47 -1.42 10.11
CA ALA A 315 12.29 -2.87 9.90
C ALA A 315 11.75 -3.25 8.50
N GLY A 316 11.25 -2.25 7.76
CA GLY A 316 10.78 -2.36 6.39
C GLY A 316 9.25 -2.37 6.24
N PHE A 317 8.79 -1.80 5.13
CA PHE A 317 7.40 -1.79 4.69
C PHE A 317 7.08 -2.97 3.77
N SER A 318 5.87 -3.53 3.87
CA SER A 318 5.38 -4.59 3.00
C SER A 318 4.02 -4.26 2.36
N ILE A 319 3.86 -4.58 1.08
CA ILE A 319 2.55 -4.75 0.44
C ILE A 319 2.26 -6.24 0.40
N ILE A 320 1.14 -6.66 0.97
CA ILE A 320 0.70 -8.06 1.02
C ILE A 320 -0.70 -8.13 0.43
N ALA A 321 -0.84 -8.85 -0.67
CA ALA A 321 -2.05 -8.92 -1.47
C ALA A 321 -2.44 -10.37 -1.73
N THR A 322 -3.74 -10.66 -1.66
CA THR A 322 -4.28 -11.99 -1.92
C THR A 322 -5.55 -11.88 -2.75
N ASP A 323 -5.64 -12.67 -3.82
CA ASP A 323 -6.77 -12.62 -4.77
C ASP A 323 -6.97 -11.20 -5.34
N THR A 324 -5.87 -10.50 -5.64
CA THR A 324 -5.86 -9.06 -5.94
C THR A 324 -5.29 -8.77 -7.33
N GLU A 325 -5.85 -7.77 -8.01
CA GLU A 325 -5.23 -7.13 -9.17
C GLU A 325 -4.52 -5.85 -8.72
N LEU A 326 -3.18 -5.86 -8.74
CA LEU A 326 -2.33 -4.75 -8.31
C LEU A 326 -1.56 -4.17 -9.51
N THR A 327 -1.84 -2.91 -9.84
CA THR A 327 -1.06 -2.14 -10.81
C THR A 327 -0.27 -1.04 -10.11
N ILE A 328 1.04 -0.95 -10.36
CA ILE A 328 1.94 0.07 -9.79
C ILE A 328 2.53 0.96 -10.89
N GLY A 329 2.25 2.25 -10.76
CA GLY A 329 2.65 3.31 -11.68
C GLY A 329 1.97 3.23 -13.04
N ASN A 330 2.33 4.15 -13.92
CA ASN A 330 1.92 4.17 -15.32
C ASN A 330 3.00 4.85 -16.18
N ALA A 331 2.69 5.22 -17.42
CA ALA A 331 3.66 5.88 -18.31
C ALA A 331 4.15 7.25 -17.79
N SER A 332 3.30 7.98 -17.05
CA SER A 332 3.52 9.36 -16.58
C SER A 332 3.91 9.44 -15.10
N GLN A 333 3.48 8.48 -14.28
CA GLN A 333 3.54 8.53 -12.83
C GLN A 333 4.45 7.43 -12.27
N ARG A 334 5.22 7.81 -11.25
CA ARG A 334 6.22 6.96 -10.60
C ARG A 334 6.06 7.03 -9.08
N PRO A 335 5.34 6.07 -8.47
CA PRO A 335 5.28 5.93 -7.02
C PRO A 335 6.68 5.75 -6.42
N LEU A 336 6.89 6.35 -5.24
CA LEU A 336 8.16 6.28 -4.50
C LEU A 336 8.01 5.38 -3.28
N PHE A 337 8.84 4.34 -3.23
CA PHE A 337 8.93 3.37 -2.15
C PHE A 337 10.30 3.47 -1.48
N GLN A 338 10.32 3.80 -0.20
CA GLN A 338 11.53 3.88 0.62
C GLN A 338 11.44 2.89 1.79
N ASN A 339 12.54 2.22 2.12
CA ASN A 339 12.58 1.13 3.10
C ASN A 339 11.55 0.01 2.81
N THR A 340 11.34 -0.32 1.54
CA THR A 340 10.36 -1.36 1.18
C THR A 340 11.02 -2.73 1.16
N ARG A 341 10.51 -3.64 1.97
CA ARG A 341 11.04 -4.99 2.14
C ARG A 341 10.40 -5.96 1.16
N LEU A 342 9.09 -5.90 1.00
CA LEU A 342 8.35 -6.93 0.27
C LEU A 342 7.15 -6.33 -0.48
N ILE A 343 7.01 -6.65 -1.76
CA ILE A 343 5.75 -6.56 -2.49
C ILE A 343 5.35 -7.99 -2.81
N TYR A 344 4.26 -8.48 -2.24
CA TYR A 344 3.83 -9.86 -2.36
C TYR A 344 2.38 -9.94 -2.82
N VAL A 345 2.14 -10.66 -3.93
CA VAL A 345 0.80 -11.01 -4.43
C VAL A 345 0.64 -12.52 -4.47
N ASP A 346 -0.41 -13.03 -3.82
CA ASP A 346 -0.83 -14.43 -3.80
C ASP A 346 -2.16 -14.59 -4.55
N ARG A 347 -2.14 -15.18 -5.74
CA ARG A 347 -3.25 -15.22 -6.71
C ARG A 347 -3.69 -13.82 -7.19
N GLY A 348 -4.23 -13.77 -8.41
CA GLY A 348 -4.63 -12.52 -9.08
C GLY A 348 -3.56 -12.00 -10.05
N LYS A 349 -3.20 -10.72 -9.97
CA LYS A 349 -2.33 -10.04 -10.93
C LYS A 349 -1.40 -9.03 -10.27
N LEU A 350 -0.15 -8.96 -10.70
CA LEU A 350 0.83 -7.95 -10.33
C LEU A 350 1.46 -7.33 -11.59
N ASP A 351 1.07 -6.09 -11.89
CA ASP A 351 1.63 -5.30 -12.99
C ASP A 351 2.42 -4.11 -12.44
N ILE A 352 3.72 -4.05 -12.73
CA ILE A 352 4.60 -2.98 -12.27
C ILE A 352 5.14 -2.25 -13.49
N ILE A 353 4.60 -1.07 -13.76
CA ILE A 353 4.91 -0.27 -14.95
C ILE A 353 6.05 0.69 -14.66
N LYS A 354 5.92 1.56 -13.65
CA LYS A 354 6.97 2.50 -13.23
C LYS A 354 7.00 2.65 -11.72
N PHE A 355 8.19 2.72 -11.14
CA PHE A 355 8.35 2.95 -9.71
C PHE A 355 9.76 3.46 -9.37
N SER A 356 9.94 3.93 -8.13
CA SER A 356 11.24 4.16 -7.51
C SER A 356 11.28 3.37 -6.21
N PHE A 357 12.40 2.67 -5.97
CA PHE A 357 12.46 1.68 -4.91
C PHE A 357 13.80 1.73 -4.19
N SER A 358 13.76 1.88 -2.86
CA SER A 358 14.89 1.57 -1.98
C SER A 358 14.48 0.60 -0.90
N GLY A 359 15.25 -0.47 -0.73
CA GLY A 359 15.06 -1.47 0.33
C GLY A 359 15.68 -1.04 1.67
N PRO A 360 15.32 -1.70 2.78
CA PRO A 360 16.03 -1.57 4.05
C PRO A 360 17.49 -2.01 3.89
N ALA A 361 18.41 -1.32 4.56
CA ALA A 361 19.85 -1.58 4.48
C ALA A 361 20.25 -3.01 4.91
N THR A 362 19.42 -3.69 5.70
CA THR A 362 19.78 -4.93 6.41
C THR A 362 19.26 -6.23 5.79
N ILE A 363 18.16 -6.21 5.02
CA ILE A 363 17.48 -7.44 4.55
C ILE A 363 17.28 -7.45 3.02
N GLY A 364 17.49 -6.31 2.35
CA GLY A 364 17.23 -6.16 0.92
C GLY A 364 15.73 -6.07 0.63
N ASN A 365 15.37 -6.32 -0.63
CA ASN A 365 14.01 -6.13 -1.12
C ASN A 365 13.59 -7.17 -2.15
N CYS A 366 12.34 -7.61 -2.04
CA CYS A 366 11.78 -8.65 -2.89
C CYS A 366 10.43 -8.26 -3.46
N ILE A 367 10.25 -8.49 -4.76
CA ILE A 367 8.95 -8.57 -5.43
C ILE A 367 8.63 -10.05 -5.60
N ARG A 368 7.50 -10.47 -5.05
CA ARG A 368 7.04 -11.85 -5.05
C ARG A 368 5.65 -11.97 -5.65
N ALA A 369 5.50 -12.92 -6.56
CA ALA A 369 4.21 -13.32 -7.09
C ALA A 369 4.05 -14.85 -6.98
N ASN A 370 2.97 -15.29 -6.35
CA ASN A 370 2.59 -16.70 -6.26
C ASN A 370 1.26 -16.90 -6.99
N GLU A 371 1.20 -17.83 -7.95
CA GLU A 371 -0.03 -18.19 -8.69
C GLU A 371 -0.76 -16.96 -9.30
N ALA A 372 -0.02 -15.89 -9.55
CA ALA A 372 -0.52 -14.62 -10.07
C ALA A 372 0.09 -14.34 -11.43
N ASP A 373 -0.68 -13.69 -12.30
CA ASP A 373 -0.13 -13.13 -13.53
C ASP A 373 0.82 -11.98 -13.18
N PHE A 374 2.03 -12.02 -13.70
CA PHE A 374 3.09 -11.08 -13.35
C PHE A 374 3.62 -10.34 -14.57
N SER A 375 3.79 -9.02 -14.46
CA SER A 375 4.48 -8.20 -15.45
C SER A 375 5.29 -7.11 -14.77
N ILE A 376 6.54 -6.91 -15.19
CA ILE A 376 7.37 -5.78 -14.76
C ILE A 376 8.08 -5.12 -15.95
N GLY A 377 8.12 -3.79 -15.89
CA GLY A 377 8.81 -2.92 -16.83
C GLY A 377 7.89 -2.28 -17.85
N ASP A 378 8.38 -1.23 -18.50
CA ASP A 378 7.63 -0.44 -19.48
C ASP A 378 8.33 -0.54 -20.84
N VAL A 379 7.73 -1.29 -21.78
CA VAL A 379 8.27 -1.45 -23.14
C VAL A 379 8.37 -0.14 -23.91
N ASN A 380 7.60 0.88 -23.51
CA ASN A 380 7.57 2.19 -24.16
C ASN A 380 8.60 3.18 -23.59
N ASP A 381 9.22 2.91 -22.43
CA ASP A 381 10.18 3.85 -21.82
C ASP A 381 11.50 3.88 -22.60
N ALA A 382 12.19 5.01 -22.71
CA ALA A 382 13.42 5.08 -23.50
C ALA A 382 14.59 4.30 -22.86
N ALA A 383 14.59 4.19 -21.53
CA ALA A 383 15.62 3.50 -20.76
C ALA A 383 15.02 2.35 -19.94
N ASN A 384 15.85 1.37 -19.61
CA ASN A 384 15.48 0.33 -18.66
C ASN A 384 15.29 0.95 -17.26
N GLN A 385 14.26 0.51 -16.56
CA GLN A 385 14.20 0.69 -15.11
C GLN A 385 15.21 -0.23 -14.44
N GLU A 386 15.63 0.11 -13.22
CA GLU A 386 16.70 -0.62 -12.54
C GLU A 386 16.37 -1.04 -11.12
N MET A 387 16.91 -2.19 -10.73
CA MET A 387 17.17 -2.58 -9.35
C MET A 387 18.67 -2.78 -9.19
N SER A 388 19.27 -1.93 -8.36
CA SER A 388 20.71 -1.84 -8.22
C SER A 388 21.18 -1.95 -6.77
N GLY A 389 22.27 -2.70 -6.54
CA GLY A 389 23.00 -2.72 -5.28
C GLY A 389 22.28 -3.39 -4.10
N SER A 390 21.23 -4.18 -4.35
CA SER A 390 20.48 -4.82 -3.27
C SER A 390 21.22 -6.02 -2.67
N GLN A 391 21.09 -6.20 -1.35
CA GLN A 391 21.66 -7.33 -0.60
C GLN A 391 20.52 -8.22 -0.08
N GLN A 392 20.19 -9.24 -0.84
CA GLN A 392 19.06 -10.12 -0.57
C GLN A 392 19.38 -11.07 0.59
N GLY A 393 18.43 -11.23 1.52
CA GLY A 393 18.51 -12.27 2.53
C GLY A 393 18.59 -13.69 1.91
N PRO A 394 18.92 -14.72 2.72
CA PRO A 394 19.14 -16.09 2.23
C PRO A 394 18.00 -16.72 1.44
N LYS A 395 16.76 -16.24 1.62
CA LYS A 395 15.54 -16.77 1.01
C LYS A 395 14.87 -15.80 0.03
N TYR A 396 15.63 -14.82 -0.46
CA TYR A 396 15.09 -13.75 -1.29
C TYR A 396 15.86 -13.60 -2.60
N SER A 397 15.11 -13.13 -3.60
CA SER A 397 15.58 -12.62 -4.88
C SER A 397 14.94 -11.25 -5.07
N ASN A 398 15.52 -10.39 -5.91
CA ASN A 398 14.80 -9.18 -6.31
C ASN A 398 13.42 -9.49 -6.86
N ILE A 399 13.31 -10.54 -7.69
CA ILE A 399 12.05 -11.08 -8.17
C ILE A 399 11.99 -12.58 -7.85
N LEU A 400 10.92 -13.00 -7.17
CA LEU A 400 10.60 -14.39 -6.89
C LEU A 400 9.21 -14.74 -7.42
N LEU A 401 9.15 -15.59 -8.44
CA LEU A 401 7.91 -16.02 -9.08
C LEU A 401 7.65 -17.49 -8.76
N THR A 402 6.44 -17.85 -8.35
CA THR A 402 6.07 -19.23 -8.04
C THR A 402 4.72 -19.58 -8.63
N GLY A 403 4.64 -20.59 -9.49
CA GLY A 403 3.36 -21.04 -10.04
C GLY A 403 2.65 -20.02 -10.94
N CYS A 404 3.33 -18.96 -11.36
CA CYS A 404 2.76 -17.96 -12.26
C CYS A 404 2.42 -18.59 -13.61
N ARG A 405 1.18 -18.43 -14.07
CA ARG A 405 0.76 -18.88 -15.41
C ARG A 405 1.36 -17.98 -16.49
N LYS A 406 1.34 -16.66 -16.27
CA LYS A 406 2.01 -15.67 -17.12
C LYS A 406 3.03 -14.88 -16.29
N ALA A 407 4.25 -14.77 -16.80
CA ALA A 407 5.31 -13.98 -16.20
C ALA A 407 6.10 -13.23 -17.27
N ASP A 408 6.06 -11.89 -17.23
CA ASP A 408 6.78 -11.01 -18.14
C ASP A 408 7.78 -10.14 -17.37
N VAL A 409 9.07 -10.26 -17.68
CA VAL A 409 10.13 -9.36 -17.20
C VAL A 409 10.71 -8.67 -18.42
N LYS A 410 10.39 -7.38 -18.62
CA LYS A 410 10.71 -6.68 -19.86
C LYS A 410 11.42 -5.37 -19.57
N LYS A 411 12.42 -5.02 -20.39
CA LYS A 411 13.10 -3.70 -20.36
C LYS A 411 13.56 -3.29 -18.95
N PHE A 412 14.24 -4.21 -18.28
CA PHE A 412 14.67 -4.03 -16.89
C PHE A 412 16.16 -4.33 -16.70
N THR A 413 16.80 -3.59 -15.80
CA THR A 413 18.22 -3.75 -15.44
C THR A 413 18.34 -4.24 -14.00
N PHE A 414 19.00 -5.38 -13.82
CA PHE A 414 19.41 -5.91 -12.52
C PHE A 414 20.92 -5.73 -12.39
N GLN A 415 21.35 -4.84 -11.52
CA GLN A 415 22.74 -4.42 -11.42
C GLN A 415 23.31 -4.62 -10.01
N ASN A 416 24.49 -5.24 -9.91
CA ASN A 416 25.27 -5.31 -8.67
C ASN A 416 24.49 -5.86 -7.46
N ASN A 417 23.51 -6.75 -7.70
CA ASN A 417 22.74 -7.36 -6.63
C ASN A 417 23.47 -8.60 -6.10
N ALA A 418 23.41 -8.82 -4.79
CA ALA A 418 24.02 -10.00 -4.19
C ALA A 418 23.12 -10.62 -3.13
N ASN A 419 23.33 -11.91 -2.84
CA ASN A 419 22.73 -12.55 -1.68
C ASN A 419 23.72 -12.49 -0.51
N GLN A 420 23.18 -12.21 0.68
CA GLN A 420 23.89 -12.39 1.93
C GLN A 420 24.22 -13.87 2.11
N GLN A 421 25.41 -14.15 2.66
CA GLN A 421 25.78 -15.51 3.00
C GLN A 421 24.79 -16.07 4.03
N ALA A 422 24.09 -17.14 3.64
CA ALA A 422 23.29 -17.90 4.59
C ALA A 422 24.23 -18.54 5.62
N SER A 423 23.96 -18.36 6.91
CA SER A 423 24.60 -19.15 7.96
C SER A 423 24.14 -20.61 7.99
N SER A 424 23.11 -20.95 7.20
CA SER A 424 22.55 -22.30 7.15
C SER A 424 23.36 -23.23 6.25
N THR A 425 23.57 -24.45 6.73
CA THR A 425 24.13 -25.58 5.96
C THR A 425 23.14 -26.21 4.97
N VAL A 426 21.92 -25.65 4.86
CA VAL A 426 20.89 -26.13 3.94
C VAL A 426 21.03 -25.39 2.63
N ASP A 427 21.06 -26.13 1.52
CA ASP A 427 21.06 -25.54 0.19
C ASP A 427 19.76 -24.77 -0.04
N ILE A 428 19.89 -23.46 -0.19
CA ILE A 428 18.79 -22.57 -0.53
C ILE A 428 18.96 -22.12 -1.97
N PHE A 429 17.90 -22.29 -2.78
CA PHE A 429 17.94 -22.08 -4.23
C PHE A 429 17.30 -20.75 -4.68
N TYR A 430 17.85 -19.60 -4.26
CA TYR A 430 17.44 -18.26 -4.74
C TYR A 430 18.63 -17.44 -5.25
N THR A 431 18.55 -16.95 -6.50
CA THR A 431 19.54 -16.07 -7.13
C THR A 431 19.31 -14.60 -6.75
N PRO A 432 20.30 -13.69 -6.79
CA PRO A 432 20.06 -12.31 -6.36
C PRO A 432 19.08 -11.54 -7.23
N ALA A 433 19.01 -11.83 -8.54
CA ALA A 433 18.12 -11.12 -9.45
C ALA A 433 16.76 -11.80 -9.62
N VAL A 434 16.63 -12.87 -10.41
CA VAL A 434 15.32 -13.44 -10.76
C VAL A 434 15.26 -14.95 -10.51
N THR A 435 14.42 -15.37 -9.57
CA THR A 435 14.10 -16.78 -9.34
C THR A 435 12.68 -17.09 -9.80
N VAL A 436 12.52 -18.17 -10.57
CA VAL A 436 11.22 -18.65 -11.05
C VAL A 436 11.04 -20.12 -10.71
N HIS A 437 9.99 -20.42 -9.96
CA HIS A 437 9.47 -21.76 -9.76
C HIS A 437 8.33 -21.99 -10.74
N ALA A 438 8.66 -22.57 -11.89
CA ALA A 438 7.76 -22.76 -13.03
C ALA A 438 6.96 -24.06 -12.90
N THR A 439 5.71 -23.99 -13.33
CA THR A 439 4.83 -25.16 -13.52
C THR A 439 4.74 -25.48 -15.03
N PRO A 440 4.21 -26.65 -15.43
CA PRO A 440 4.03 -26.98 -16.85
C PRO A 440 3.21 -25.97 -17.68
N ASP A 441 2.35 -25.17 -17.04
CA ASP A 441 1.52 -24.14 -17.71
C ASP A 441 2.17 -22.74 -17.71
N THR A 442 3.34 -22.57 -17.09
CA THR A 442 4.03 -21.28 -16.99
C THR A 442 4.50 -20.79 -18.36
N LYS A 443 4.11 -19.56 -18.71
CA LYS A 443 4.57 -18.77 -19.86
C LYS A 443 5.46 -17.65 -19.37
N LEU A 444 6.76 -17.91 -19.33
CA LEU A 444 7.78 -16.94 -18.90
C LEU A 444 8.41 -16.26 -20.12
N THR A 445 8.41 -14.92 -20.12
CA THR A 445 9.17 -14.10 -21.05
C THR A 445 10.12 -13.18 -20.28
N ILE A 446 11.41 -13.28 -20.58
CA ILE A 446 12.42 -12.29 -20.16
C ILE A 446 12.92 -11.61 -21.44
N SER A 447 12.64 -10.32 -21.63
CA SER A 447 13.05 -9.62 -22.85
C SER A 447 13.67 -8.26 -22.60
N ASP A 448 14.65 -7.89 -23.43
CA ASP A 448 15.24 -6.54 -23.45
C ASP A 448 15.86 -6.15 -22.10
N CYS A 449 16.34 -7.15 -21.35
CA CYS A 449 16.87 -6.98 -20.00
C CYS A 449 18.39 -6.91 -19.96
N ILE A 450 18.92 -6.35 -18.88
CA ILE A 450 20.36 -6.32 -18.58
C ILE A 450 20.58 -6.88 -17.19
N PHE A 451 21.33 -7.97 -17.09
CA PHE A 451 21.80 -8.53 -15.83
C PHE A 451 23.30 -8.28 -15.74
N THR A 452 23.73 -7.39 -14.86
CA THR A 452 25.13 -6.96 -14.78
C THR A 452 25.69 -6.99 -13.36
N GLY A 453 26.86 -7.60 -13.17
CA GLY A 453 27.58 -7.59 -11.88
C GLY A 453 26.85 -8.26 -10.71
N ASN A 454 25.81 -9.07 -10.97
CA ASN A 454 25.09 -9.75 -9.90
C ASN A 454 25.90 -10.94 -9.37
N ALA A 455 25.89 -11.16 -8.05
CA ALA A 455 26.77 -12.13 -7.40
C ALA A 455 26.02 -13.00 -6.37
N TYR A 456 25.91 -14.30 -6.63
CA TYR A 456 25.51 -15.27 -5.62
C TYR A 456 26.74 -15.86 -4.92
N THR A 457 26.79 -15.74 -3.59
CA THR A 457 27.93 -16.22 -2.77
C THR A 457 27.50 -17.18 -1.65
N GLY A 458 26.26 -17.69 -1.69
CA GLY A 458 25.72 -18.63 -0.70
C GLY A 458 26.19 -20.08 -0.89
N HIS A 459 25.73 -20.96 0.00
CA HIS A 459 26.09 -22.39 0.02
C HIS A 459 25.49 -23.20 -1.15
N GLY A 460 24.36 -22.75 -1.70
CA GLY A 460 23.62 -23.49 -2.72
C GLY A 460 24.27 -23.50 -4.10
N ALA A 461 23.81 -24.43 -4.95
CA ALA A 461 24.21 -24.53 -6.35
C ALA A 461 23.31 -23.63 -7.23
N LEU A 462 23.75 -22.40 -7.51
CA LEU A 462 22.94 -21.36 -8.15
C LEU A 462 23.67 -20.53 -9.21
N SER A 463 22.85 -19.79 -9.96
CA SER A 463 23.26 -18.77 -10.92
C SER A 463 23.54 -17.42 -10.27
N GLY A 464 24.31 -16.56 -10.93
CA GLY A 464 24.44 -15.15 -10.56
C GLY A 464 23.26 -14.26 -10.99
N ALA A 465 22.51 -14.63 -12.04
CA ALA A 465 21.41 -13.82 -12.55
C ALA A 465 20.04 -14.51 -12.47
N VAL A 466 19.80 -15.56 -13.26
CA VAL A 466 18.47 -16.16 -13.43
C VAL A 466 18.46 -17.63 -13.03
N PHE A 467 17.58 -17.99 -12.10
CA PHE A 467 17.36 -19.38 -11.68
C PHE A 467 15.93 -19.81 -11.99
N ILE A 468 15.78 -20.93 -12.71
CA ILE A 468 14.47 -21.48 -13.09
C ILE A 468 14.38 -22.93 -12.57
N ASP A 469 13.40 -23.20 -11.73
CA ASP A 469 13.12 -24.51 -11.16
C ASP A 469 11.76 -25.02 -11.65
N PHE A 470 11.73 -26.17 -12.31
CA PHE A 470 10.50 -26.81 -12.77
C PHE A 470 9.94 -27.68 -11.63
N ILE A 471 8.96 -27.15 -10.88
CA ILE A 471 8.32 -27.85 -9.76
C ILE A 471 7.17 -28.73 -10.30
N ASP A 472 7.05 -29.95 -9.78
CA ASP A 472 5.97 -30.93 -10.03
C ASP A 472 5.64 -31.14 -11.52
N ASN A 473 6.35 -32.10 -12.15
CA ASN A 473 6.21 -32.38 -13.57
C ASN A 473 5.60 -33.76 -13.87
N PRO A 474 4.26 -33.93 -13.80
CA PRO A 474 3.63 -35.02 -14.52
C PRO A 474 3.81 -34.74 -16.01
N THR A 475 4.24 -35.77 -16.75
CA THR A 475 4.56 -35.78 -18.19
C THR A 475 3.32 -35.55 -19.09
N VAL A 476 2.58 -34.46 -18.88
CA VAL A 476 1.35 -34.13 -19.61
C VAL A 476 1.60 -32.95 -20.54
N ASN A 477 1.15 -33.06 -21.79
CA ASN A 477 1.20 -31.97 -22.77
C ASN A 477 0.50 -30.73 -22.21
N LYS A 478 1.26 -29.65 -22.00
CA LYS A 478 0.80 -28.34 -21.52
C LYS A 478 1.38 -27.23 -22.40
N ASP A 479 0.71 -26.08 -22.41
CA ASP A 479 0.97 -24.95 -23.32
C ASP A 479 1.98 -23.91 -22.76
N GLY A 480 2.76 -24.27 -21.73
CA GLY A 480 3.79 -23.41 -21.15
C GLY A 480 5.00 -23.22 -22.07
N PHE A 481 5.80 -22.17 -21.84
CA PHE A 481 7.08 -21.94 -22.53
C PHE A 481 8.00 -21.05 -21.70
N ILE A 482 9.30 -21.14 -21.94
CA ILE A 482 10.31 -20.21 -21.45
C ILE A 482 10.94 -19.50 -22.66
N LEU A 483 10.83 -18.17 -22.71
CA LEU A 483 11.43 -17.33 -23.73
C LEU A 483 12.38 -16.32 -23.08
N ILE A 484 13.66 -16.35 -23.44
CA ILE A 484 14.61 -15.29 -23.07
C ILE A 484 15.15 -14.69 -24.36
N GLN A 485 14.96 -13.39 -24.55
CA GLN A 485 15.36 -12.71 -25.79
C GLN A 485 15.93 -11.32 -25.58
N ASN A 486 16.76 -10.85 -26.51
CA ASN A 486 17.35 -9.50 -26.51
C ASN A 486 18.00 -9.11 -25.17
N THR A 487 18.56 -10.08 -24.46
CA THR A 487 18.98 -9.91 -23.05
C THR A 487 20.49 -10.02 -22.93
N ARG A 488 21.08 -9.18 -22.07
CA ARG A 488 22.53 -9.13 -21.82
C ARG A 488 22.85 -9.66 -20.43
N PHE A 489 23.82 -10.56 -20.35
CA PHE A 489 24.38 -11.09 -19.11
C PHE A 489 25.86 -10.70 -19.04
N LEU A 490 26.18 -9.77 -18.14
CA LEU A 490 27.47 -9.14 -18.03
C LEU A 490 28.04 -9.38 -16.63
N GLU A 491 29.24 -9.95 -16.53
CA GLU A 491 30.02 -9.96 -15.28
C GLU A 491 29.28 -10.57 -14.06
N ASN A 492 28.32 -11.46 -14.30
CA ASN A 492 27.59 -12.12 -13.22
C ASN A 492 28.39 -13.30 -12.66
N VAL A 493 28.25 -13.54 -11.36
CA VAL A 493 28.96 -14.59 -10.63
C VAL A 493 27.96 -15.46 -9.88
N GLY A 494 27.97 -16.76 -10.14
CA GLY A 494 27.24 -17.74 -9.31
C GLY A 494 28.13 -18.88 -8.86
N THR A 495 27.55 -19.90 -8.22
CA THR A 495 28.31 -21.06 -7.72
C THR A 495 28.34 -22.21 -8.72
N VAL A 496 27.31 -22.35 -9.57
CA VAL A 496 27.29 -23.31 -10.70
C VAL A 496 27.10 -22.66 -12.06
N ALA A 497 26.49 -21.47 -12.12
CA ALA A 497 26.33 -20.69 -13.34
C ALA A 497 26.65 -19.22 -13.10
N GLY A 498 27.36 -18.56 -14.01
CA GLY A 498 27.44 -17.10 -13.96
C GLY A 498 26.10 -16.45 -14.31
N ALA A 499 25.47 -16.88 -15.41
CA ALA A 499 24.24 -16.26 -15.89
C ALA A 499 22.96 -17.02 -15.52
N ILE A 500 22.74 -18.22 -16.05
CA ILE A 500 21.44 -18.92 -15.95
C ILE A 500 21.62 -20.34 -15.42
N ALA A 501 20.76 -20.77 -14.49
CA ALA A 501 20.69 -22.16 -14.06
C ALA A 501 19.26 -22.70 -14.11
N PHE A 502 19.12 -23.94 -14.60
CA PHE A 502 17.85 -24.67 -14.66
C PHE A 502 17.89 -25.91 -13.79
N LYS A 503 16.83 -26.12 -13.00
CA LYS A 503 16.62 -27.30 -12.16
C LYS A 503 15.27 -27.94 -12.48
N GLY A 504 15.22 -29.27 -12.41
CA GLY A 504 14.08 -30.07 -12.78
C GLY A 504 14.00 -30.32 -14.29
N LYS A 505 13.24 -31.34 -14.68
CA LYS A 505 12.82 -31.52 -16.07
C LYS A 505 11.48 -30.81 -16.23
N GLY A 506 11.32 -29.97 -17.26
CA GLY A 506 10.03 -29.37 -17.65
C GLY A 506 9.50 -29.96 -18.95
N SER A 507 8.20 -29.86 -19.23
CA SER A 507 7.64 -30.13 -20.58
C SER A 507 7.72 -28.92 -21.51
N SER A 508 7.93 -27.72 -20.95
CA SER A 508 7.90 -26.46 -21.67
C SER A 508 9.12 -26.29 -22.59
N PRO A 509 8.93 -25.89 -23.87
CA PRO A 509 10.03 -25.50 -24.74
C PRO A 509 10.78 -24.30 -24.15
N ILE A 510 12.10 -24.28 -24.35
CA ILE A 510 13.01 -23.21 -23.93
C ILE A 510 13.61 -22.58 -25.18
N THR A 511 13.36 -21.30 -25.38
CA THR A 511 13.85 -20.54 -26.54
C THR A 511 14.78 -19.43 -26.09
N PHE A 512 15.98 -19.41 -26.68
CA PHE A 512 16.93 -18.30 -26.56
C PHE A 512 17.02 -17.56 -27.88
N SER A 513 16.95 -16.23 -27.85
CA SER A 513 17.05 -15.41 -29.06
C SER A 513 17.83 -14.13 -28.81
N ASN A 514 18.90 -13.88 -29.59
CA ASN A 514 19.67 -12.63 -29.48
C ASN A 514 20.16 -12.34 -28.04
N LEU A 515 20.84 -13.33 -27.45
CA LEU A 515 21.46 -13.18 -26.12
C LEU A 515 22.91 -12.76 -26.24
N PHE A 516 23.39 -11.96 -25.28
CA PHE A 516 24.78 -11.53 -25.19
C PHE A 516 25.38 -11.88 -23.83
N PHE A 517 26.49 -12.61 -23.82
CA PHE A 517 27.18 -13.04 -22.60
C PHE A 517 28.62 -12.51 -22.58
N ARG A 518 29.01 -11.75 -21.54
CA ARG A 518 30.38 -11.27 -21.36
C ARG A 518 30.83 -11.32 -19.89
N GLY A 519 32.02 -11.84 -19.64
CA GLY A 519 32.68 -11.76 -18.33
C GLY A 519 31.98 -12.53 -17.20
N ASN A 520 31.00 -13.38 -17.48
CA ASN A 520 30.31 -14.18 -16.46
C ASN A 520 31.24 -15.30 -15.94
N ARG A 521 31.11 -15.63 -14.67
CA ARG A 521 32.04 -16.53 -13.95
C ARG A 521 31.28 -17.42 -12.98
N PHE A 522 31.93 -18.50 -12.55
CA PHE A 522 31.50 -19.27 -11.40
C PHE A 522 32.56 -19.19 -10.31
N ASN A 523 32.14 -19.07 -9.05
CA ASN A 523 33.07 -19.12 -7.93
C ASN A 523 33.40 -20.59 -7.62
N GLY A 524 34.66 -20.97 -7.79
CA GLY A 524 35.17 -22.29 -7.45
C GLY A 524 35.40 -22.40 -5.94
N ALA A 525 34.87 -23.46 -5.31
CA ALA A 525 34.95 -23.82 -3.88
C ALA A 525 33.96 -23.05 -2.96
N GLN A 526 33.14 -23.69 -2.10
CA GLN A 526 33.43 -24.84 -1.22
C GLN A 526 32.36 -25.97 -1.17
N PHE A 527 31.18 -25.85 -1.81
CA PHE A 527 30.01 -26.68 -1.42
C PHE A 527 29.35 -27.54 -2.52
N TYR A 528 29.57 -27.24 -3.82
CA TYR A 528 29.10 -28.09 -4.93
C TYR A 528 30.30 -28.63 -5.72
N SER A 529 30.48 -29.96 -5.69
CA SER A 529 31.56 -30.68 -6.36
C SER A 529 31.24 -31.10 -7.80
N GLY A 530 30.01 -30.85 -8.27
CA GLY A 530 29.59 -31.17 -9.62
C GLY A 530 30.12 -30.21 -10.68
N LEU A 531 29.67 -30.43 -11.92
CA LEU A 531 30.03 -29.59 -13.06
C LEU A 531 29.54 -28.15 -12.87
N LYS A 532 30.20 -27.21 -13.56
CA LYS A 532 29.95 -25.78 -13.46
C LYS A 532 30.05 -25.14 -14.83
N SER A 533 29.45 -23.97 -14.96
CA SER A 533 29.49 -23.21 -16.20
C SER A 533 29.55 -21.70 -15.96
N SER A 534 30.17 -20.95 -16.85
CA SER A 534 30.11 -19.48 -16.80
C SER A 534 28.77 -18.93 -17.30
N GLY A 535 28.14 -19.63 -18.25
CA GLY A 535 26.97 -19.16 -18.96
C GLY A 535 25.73 -19.83 -18.41
N ILE A 536 25.47 -21.04 -18.89
CA ILE A 536 24.22 -21.75 -18.64
C ILE A 536 24.52 -23.12 -18.04
N PHE A 537 23.84 -23.45 -16.95
CA PHE A 537 23.95 -24.74 -16.28
C PHE A 537 22.59 -25.42 -16.16
N THR A 538 22.54 -26.75 -16.36
CA THR A 538 21.33 -27.54 -16.13
C THR A 538 21.62 -28.72 -15.20
N PHE A 539 20.78 -28.95 -14.19
CA PHE A 539 20.91 -30.11 -13.29
C PHE A 539 20.46 -31.42 -13.96
N GLU A 540 19.60 -31.31 -14.98
CA GLU A 540 19.02 -32.42 -15.74
C GLU A 540 19.29 -32.29 -17.24
N ASP A 541 19.00 -33.36 -17.97
CA ASP A 541 18.97 -33.33 -19.43
C ASP A 541 17.75 -32.52 -19.91
N LEU A 542 18.01 -31.38 -20.53
CA LEU A 542 17.01 -30.50 -21.14
C LEU A 542 17.12 -30.45 -22.68
N SER A 543 17.81 -31.41 -23.29
CA SER A 543 18.04 -31.45 -24.75
C SER A 543 16.75 -31.40 -25.57
N SER A 544 15.69 -32.08 -25.12
CA SER A 544 14.37 -32.04 -25.78
C SER A 544 13.68 -30.68 -25.73
N GLN A 545 13.88 -29.91 -24.65
CA GLN A 545 13.26 -28.60 -24.43
C GLN A 545 14.01 -27.50 -25.17
N LEU A 546 15.34 -27.64 -25.25
CA LEU A 546 16.26 -26.73 -25.93
C LEU A 546 16.29 -26.95 -27.45
N GLY A 547 15.98 -28.17 -27.92
CA GLY A 547 16.09 -28.54 -29.33
C GLY A 547 17.54 -28.71 -29.80
N ALA A 548 17.72 -28.89 -31.11
CA ALA A 548 19.01 -29.29 -31.69
C ALA A 548 20.06 -28.17 -31.74
N ASN A 549 19.64 -26.90 -31.78
CA ASN A 549 20.57 -25.77 -31.86
C ASN A 549 20.06 -24.54 -31.08
N PRO A 550 19.99 -24.64 -29.74
CA PRO A 550 19.38 -23.63 -28.86
C PRO A 550 20.09 -22.28 -28.88
N PHE A 551 21.31 -22.19 -29.42
CA PHE A 551 22.16 -21.01 -29.33
C PHE A 551 22.50 -20.37 -30.69
N THR A 552 21.87 -20.82 -31.79
CA THR A 552 22.10 -20.30 -33.16
C THR A 552 22.17 -18.77 -33.27
N THR A 553 21.27 -18.09 -32.56
CA THR A 553 21.09 -16.63 -32.60
C THR A 553 21.69 -15.93 -31.39
N CYS A 554 22.39 -16.67 -30.52
CA CYS A 554 23.08 -16.12 -29.36
C CYS A 554 24.50 -15.71 -29.75
N TYR A 555 24.91 -14.51 -29.36
CA TYR A 555 26.19 -13.95 -29.75
C TYR A 555 27.19 -14.04 -28.60
N THR A 556 28.40 -14.47 -28.92
CA THR A 556 29.60 -14.20 -28.13
C THR A 556 30.53 -13.40 -29.04
N ILE A 557 31.14 -12.33 -28.53
CA ILE A 557 32.18 -11.61 -29.27
C ILE A 557 33.49 -11.83 -28.51
N TYR A 558 34.47 -12.44 -29.18
CA TYR A 558 35.87 -12.20 -28.85
C TYR A 558 36.71 -12.15 -30.12
N LYS A 559 37.12 -10.94 -30.50
CA LYS A 559 38.24 -10.68 -31.39
C LYS A 559 38.99 -9.45 -30.87
N GLN A 560 40.15 -9.66 -30.27
CA GLN A 560 41.24 -8.69 -30.30
C GLN A 560 42.46 -9.42 -30.87
N GLY A 561 43.20 -8.73 -31.73
CA GLY A 561 44.13 -9.31 -32.70
C GLY A 561 45.26 -10.16 -32.11
N PRO A 562 46.06 -10.80 -32.98
CA PRO A 562 47.05 -11.83 -32.60
C PRO A 562 48.23 -11.35 -31.72
N SER A 563 48.26 -10.11 -31.22
CA SER A 563 49.43 -9.55 -30.52
C SER A 563 49.16 -8.79 -29.20
N GLU A 564 47.94 -8.76 -28.68
CA GLU A 564 47.66 -8.19 -27.35
C GLU A 564 47.24 -9.29 -26.38
N ILE A 565 48.24 -10.00 -25.85
CA ILE A 565 48.06 -10.89 -24.70
C ILE A 565 48.00 -10.00 -23.46
N TYR A 566 46.80 -9.70 -22.97
CA TYR A 566 46.65 -9.24 -21.59
C TYR A 566 47.03 -10.39 -20.65
N PRO A 567 47.97 -10.21 -19.71
CA PRO A 567 48.43 -11.28 -18.82
C PRO A 567 47.36 -11.82 -17.85
N ASP A 568 46.17 -11.22 -17.78
CA ASP A 568 45.18 -11.49 -16.71
C ASP A 568 43.86 -12.14 -17.17
N GLY A 569 43.63 -12.41 -18.46
CA GLY A 569 42.45 -13.16 -18.92
C GLY A 569 41.08 -12.58 -18.51
N THR A 570 40.98 -11.26 -18.24
CA THR A 570 39.83 -10.69 -17.51
C THR A 570 38.53 -10.50 -18.30
N TYR A 571 38.50 -10.65 -19.63
CA TYR A 571 37.34 -10.25 -20.45
C TYR A 571 36.71 -11.32 -21.36
N GLY A 572 36.99 -12.61 -21.12
CA GLY A 572 36.20 -13.75 -21.62
C GLY A 572 35.26 -14.31 -20.54
N ASN A 573 34.22 -15.06 -20.94
CA ASN A 573 33.50 -15.91 -19.97
C ASN A 573 34.41 -17.09 -19.57
N GLN A 574 34.31 -17.60 -18.33
CA GLN A 574 35.05 -18.81 -17.92
C GLN A 574 34.59 -20.05 -18.72
N VAL A 575 35.43 -21.08 -18.83
CA VAL A 575 35.05 -22.33 -19.50
C VAL A 575 34.71 -23.39 -18.44
N PRO A 576 33.67 -24.21 -18.65
CA PRO A 576 32.80 -24.30 -19.84
C PRO A 576 31.62 -23.31 -19.89
N PHE A 577 31.13 -22.99 -21.10
CA PHE A 577 30.03 -22.03 -21.31
C PHE A 577 28.62 -22.61 -21.11
N TYR A 578 28.43 -23.88 -21.47
CA TYR A 578 27.20 -24.64 -21.22
C TYR A 578 27.55 -26.03 -20.73
N VAL A 579 26.87 -26.47 -19.65
CA VAL A 579 27.00 -27.82 -19.12
C VAL A 579 25.67 -28.34 -18.58
N SER A 580 25.40 -29.63 -18.85
CA SER A 580 24.39 -30.40 -18.13
C SER A 580 25.05 -31.42 -17.20
N ASN A 581 24.49 -31.58 -15.99
CA ASN A 581 24.94 -32.60 -15.05
C ASN A 581 24.48 -34.02 -15.44
N LYS A 582 23.46 -34.15 -16.30
CA LYS A 582 22.92 -35.42 -16.79
C LYS A 582 22.78 -35.34 -18.31
N GLY A 583 23.75 -35.91 -19.01
CA GLY A 583 23.90 -35.81 -20.46
C GLY A 583 25.25 -35.18 -20.77
N ASN A 584 26.15 -35.90 -21.45
CA ASN A 584 27.51 -35.47 -21.77
C ASN A 584 27.55 -34.34 -22.83
N ASN A 585 26.66 -33.37 -22.72
CA ASN A 585 26.54 -32.24 -23.62
C ASN A 585 27.43 -31.10 -23.09
N TYR A 586 28.69 -31.16 -23.46
CA TYR A 586 29.62 -30.04 -23.30
C TYR A 586 29.64 -29.26 -24.60
N LEU A 587 29.24 -28.00 -24.54
CA LEU A 587 29.50 -27.05 -25.62
C LEU A 587 30.63 -26.13 -25.17
N ALA A 588 31.82 -26.36 -25.73
CA ALA A 588 32.93 -25.44 -25.60
C ALA A 588 32.62 -24.17 -26.41
N GLY A 589 31.93 -23.21 -25.75
CA GLY A 589 31.50 -21.95 -26.35
C GLY A 589 30.29 -22.04 -27.27
N ILE A 590 29.70 -20.89 -27.58
CA ILE A 590 28.64 -20.76 -28.59
C ILE A 590 29.31 -20.46 -29.94
N GLN A 591 29.06 -21.28 -30.95
CA GLN A 591 29.41 -20.99 -32.34
C GLN A 591 28.21 -20.34 -33.04
N SER A 592 28.40 -19.13 -33.59
CA SER A 592 27.40 -18.47 -34.45
C SER A 592 27.58 -18.96 -35.89
N SER A 593 26.47 -19.27 -36.57
CA SER A 593 26.47 -19.79 -37.95
C SER A 593 26.53 -18.69 -39.03
N GLY A 594 26.95 -17.46 -38.70
CA GLY A 594 26.87 -16.32 -39.63
C GLY A 594 28.06 -15.37 -39.66
N TYR A 595 29.06 -15.55 -38.79
CA TYR A 595 30.27 -14.73 -38.81
C TYR A 595 31.48 -15.59 -38.52
N ASP A 596 32.43 -15.60 -39.46
CA ASP A 596 33.76 -16.14 -39.25
C ASP A 596 34.38 -15.51 -38.00
N THR A 597 34.86 -16.37 -37.10
CA THR A 597 35.57 -16.15 -35.82
C THR A 597 34.74 -15.67 -34.62
N VAL A 598 34.43 -16.63 -33.74
CA VAL A 598 34.41 -16.39 -32.29
C VAL A 598 35.28 -17.44 -31.58
N TYR A 599 36.20 -16.96 -30.74
CA TYR A 599 37.13 -17.77 -29.96
C TYR A 599 36.62 -18.02 -28.54
N VAL A 600 36.87 -19.23 -28.04
CA VAL A 600 36.78 -19.62 -26.63
C VAL A 600 38.19 -19.65 -26.06
N GLN A 601 38.38 -19.16 -24.83
CA GLN A 601 39.64 -19.34 -24.10
C GLN A 601 39.76 -20.80 -23.67
N THR A 602 40.57 -21.58 -24.37
CA THR A 602 41.06 -22.88 -23.88
C THR A 602 42.12 -22.62 -22.80
N ALA A 603 41.72 -22.59 -21.53
CA ALA A 603 42.69 -22.79 -20.47
C ALA A 603 43.02 -24.29 -20.40
N GLY A 604 44.30 -24.61 -20.59
CA GLY A 604 44.80 -25.98 -20.64
C GLY A 604 44.39 -26.80 -19.43
N ILE A 605 43.64 -27.87 -19.69
CA ILE A 605 43.65 -29.06 -18.84
C ILE A 605 44.86 -29.88 -19.28
N THR A 606 46.04 -29.54 -18.77
CA THR A 606 47.11 -30.51 -18.66
C THR A 606 46.91 -31.26 -17.36
N GLY A 607 46.39 -32.49 -17.44
CA GLY A 607 46.42 -33.42 -16.33
C GLY A 607 45.33 -34.46 -16.27
N ALA A 608 45.24 -35.35 -17.27
CA ALA A 608 45.08 -36.80 -17.03
C ALA A 608 45.27 -37.55 -18.36
N THR A 609 46.25 -38.44 -18.34
CA THR A 609 46.72 -39.31 -19.41
C THR A 609 45.63 -40.12 -20.10
N GLY A 610 45.61 -40.09 -21.44
CA GLY A 610 44.82 -41.01 -22.26
C GLY A 610 44.98 -40.70 -23.75
N THR A 611 45.97 -41.33 -24.38
CA THR A 611 46.26 -41.31 -25.82
C THR A 611 45.07 -41.80 -26.65
N ILE A 612 44.60 -41.01 -27.62
CA ILE A 612 43.93 -41.53 -28.83
C ILE A 612 44.38 -40.69 -30.03
N GLU A 613 44.79 -41.41 -31.06
CA GLU A 613 45.39 -40.99 -32.32
C GLU A 613 44.40 -40.32 -33.28
N ASP A 614 44.96 -39.39 -34.08
CA ASP A 614 44.42 -38.75 -35.30
C ASP A 614 44.05 -39.77 -36.39
N PRO A 615 43.16 -39.45 -37.36
CA PRO A 615 43.33 -38.30 -38.26
C PRO A 615 42.13 -37.34 -38.41
#